data_AF-A0A918ISY1-F1
#
_entry.id   AF-A0A918ISY1-F1
#
_cell.length_a   1.000
_cell.length_b   1.000
_cell.length_c   1.000
_cell.angle_alpha   90.00
_cell.angle_beta   90.00
_cell.angle_gamma   90.00
#
_symmetry.space_group_name_H-M   'P 1'
#
loop_
_entity.id
_entity.type
_entity.pdbx_description
1 polymer ?
#
loop_
_entity_poly.entity_id
_entity_poly.type
_entity_poly.pdbx_seq_one_letter_code
_entity_poly.pdbx_strand_id
1 'polypeptide(L)'
;MTEVSNNIYSLYVQTTWGNEARIDTEVVNPYNNCYEKAFTEILANNLPHGEHGDVFCKLVPFWQLQLYFSNVLGNEDFYKDVHERIRVSDNPSSHGVAQVEFAKICSDIAETDLTEFFIDWGFLKAVNADLDDYGQGTINVTQSMVDDAISDIKSKGYPAPEMQLQFLHEQSLNTFKNKAALSVGKAYVSNTKITISGTNNAAVYQQERDGKVIHISPRAIFTVANFESNDKIFAVGYDGERIEMSVN
;
A
#
# COMPACT_ATOMS: atom_id res chain seq x y z
N MET A 1 -6.56 0.65 -16.00
CA MET A 1 -7.28 1.13 -14.81
C MET A 1 -7.60 2.60 -15.01
N THR A 2 -8.75 2.84 -15.64
CA THR A 2 -9.29 4.20 -15.76
C THR A 2 -9.77 4.64 -14.37
N GLU A 3 -9.88 5.95 -14.14
CA GLU A 3 -10.35 6.57 -12.88
C GLU A 3 -9.48 6.38 -11.62
N VAL A 4 -8.51 5.46 -11.65
CA VAL A 4 -7.53 5.27 -10.58
C VAL A 4 -6.25 6.05 -10.91
N SER A 5 -5.57 5.68 -11.99
CA SER A 5 -4.23 6.16 -12.31
C SER A 5 -4.15 7.67 -12.57
N ASN A 6 -5.20 8.27 -13.12
CA ASN A 6 -5.26 9.72 -13.34
C ASN A 6 -5.30 10.52 -12.04
N ASN A 7 -5.72 9.92 -10.92
CA ASN A 7 -5.74 10.61 -9.62
C ASN A 7 -4.36 10.80 -9.00
N ILE A 8 -3.30 10.13 -9.51
CA ILE A 8 -1.91 10.42 -9.12
C ILE A 8 -1.59 11.89 -9.41
N TYR A 9 -2.01 12.41 -10.57
CA TYR A 9 -1.78 13.81 -10.94
C TYR A 9 -2.58 14.77 -10.06
N SER A 10 -3.82 14.43 -9.73
CA SER A 10 -4.66 15.22 -8.83
C SER A 10 -4.04 15.31 -7.42
N LEU A 11 -3.59 14.18 -6.87
CA LEU A 11 -2.88 14.14 -5.59
C LEU A 11 -1.56 14.91 -5.64
N TYR A 12 -0.80 14.77 -6.73
CA TYR A 12 0.45 15.51 -6.93
C TYR A 12 0.23 17.02 -6.93
N VAL A 13 -0.76 17.53 -7.67
CA VAL A 13 -1.11 18.97 -7.67
C VAL A 13 -1.55 19.42 -6.29
N GLN A 14 -2.45 18.66 -5.63
CA GLN A 14 -2.96 18.98 -4.30
C GLN A 14 -1.83 19.15 -3.27
N THR A 15 -0.93 18.17 -3.21
CA THR A 15 0.18 18.15 -2.25
C THR A 15 1.28 19.14 -2.60
N THR A 16 1.53 19.41 -3.89
CA THR A 16 2.45 20.48 -4.33
C THR A 16 2.02 21.86 -3.83
N TRP A 17 0.71 22.11 -3.71
CA TRP A 17 0.17 23.36 -3.15
C TRP A 17 0.10 23.37 -1.62
N GLY A 18 0.66 22.37 -0.95
CA GLY A 18 0.70 22.28 0.51
C GLY A 18 -0.61 21.82 1.15
N ASN A 19 -1.58 21.34 0.37
CA ASN A 19 -2.78 20.72 0.93
C ASN A 19 -2.51 19.27 1.33
N GLU A 20 -3.20 18.81 2.37
CA GLU A 20 -3.17 17.40 2.76
C GLU A 20 -3.76 16.51 1.65
N ALA A 21 -3.22 15.31 1.45
CA ALA A 21 -3.71 14.38 0.44
C ALA A 21 -5.14 13.91 0.78
N ARG A 22 -6.01 13.83 -0.25
CA ARG A 22 -7.39 13.36 -0.05
C ARG A 22 -7.44 11.97 0.58
N ILE A 23 -6.58 11.05 0.16
CA ILE A 23 -6.54 9.68 0.67
C ILE A 23 -6.11 9.58 2.14
N ASP A 24 -5.50 10.63 2.70
CA ASP A 24 -5.11 10.72 4.11
C ASP A 24 -6.21 11.34 5.01
N THR A 25 -7.07 12.18 4.43
CA THR A 25 -7.99 13.07 5.17
C THR A 25 -9.47 12.77 4.99
N GLU A 26 -9.88 12.22 3.85
CA GLU A 26 -11.27 11.85 3.61
C GLU A 26 -11.67 10.69 4.52
N VAL A 27 -12.70 10.90 5.35
CA VAL A 27 -13.22 9.86 6.25
C VAL A 27 -14.00 8.84 5.44
N VAL A 28 -13.63 7.56 5.57
CA VAL A 28 -14.24 6.44 4.85
C VAL A 28 -14.86 5.47 5.86
N ASN A 29 -16.04 5.79 6.38
CA ASN A 29 -16.69 4.98 7.41
C ASN A 29 -16.79 3.49 7.01
N PRO A 30 -16.43 2.55 7.90
CA PRO A 30 -16.06 2.73 9.31
C PRO A 30 -14.58 3.08 9.58
N TYR A 31 -13.77 3.19 8.54
CA TYR A 31 -12.34 3.47 8.61
C TYR A 31 -12.04 4.97 8.77
N ASN A 32 -10.86 5.29 9.31
CA ASN A 32 -10.42 6.68 9.44
C ASN A 32 -10.21 7.37 8.09
N ASN A 33 -9.67 6.65 7.09
CA ASN A 33 -9.37 7.19 5.76
C ASN A 33 -9.18 6.06 4.71
N CYS A 34 -8.86 6.45 3.47
CA CYS A 34 -8.60 5.51 2.37
C CYS A 34 -7.43 4.57 2.65
N TYR A 35 -6.36 5.02 3.33
CA TYR A 35 -5.26 4.14 3.72
C TYR A 35 -5.72 3.03 4.66
N GLU A 36 -6.47 3.36 5.71
CA GLU A 36 -6.93 2.36 6.66
C GLU A 36 -7.83 1.30 5.99
N LYS A 37 -8.72 1.76 5.11
CA LYS A 37 -9.55 0.86 4.30
C LYS A 37 -8.68 -0.02 3.40
N ALA A 38 -7.74 0.56 2.65
CA ALA A 38 -6.89 -0.17 1.72
C ALA A 38 -5.95 -1.16 2.42
N PHE A 39 -5.33 -0.75 3.53
CA PHE A 39 -4.46 -1.63 4.32
C PHE A 39 -5.25 -2.80 4.93
N THR A 40 -6.52 -2.61 5.26
CA THR A 40 -7.36 -3.68 5.81
C THR A 40 -7.94 -4.57 4.72
N GLU A 41 -8.61 -3.97 3.72
CA GLU A 41 -9.37 -4.70 2.71
C GLU A 41 -8.50 -5.29 1.59
N ILE A 42 -7.34 -4.69 1.31
CA ILE A 42 -6.40 -5.19 0.29
C ILE A 42 -5.23 -5.89 0.95
N LEU A 43 -4.44 -5.19 1.77
CA LEU A 43 -3.18 -5.72 2.29
C LEU A 43 -3.38 -6.87 3.29
N ALA A 44 -4.16 -6.66 4.36
CA ALA A 44 -4.40 -7.70 5.38
C ALA A 44 -5.20 -8.90 4.84
N ASN A 45 -6.14 -8.66 3.93
CA ASN A 45 -6.93 -9.71 3.28
C ASN A 45 -6.22 -10.37 2.10
N ASN A 46 -5.07 -9.83 1.67
CA ASN A 46 -4.36 -10.26 0.47
C ASN A 46 -5.32 -10.29 -0.73
N LEU A 47 -6.01 -9.19 -1.01
CA LEU A 47 -6.96 -9.11 -2.12
C LEU A 47 -6.21 -8.83 -3.44
N PRO A 48 -6.54 -9.49 -4.56
CA PRO A 48 -6.04 -9.06 -5.86
C PRO A 48 -6.44 -7.60 -6.15
N HIS A 49 -5.51 -6.79 -6.66
CA HIS A 49 -5.73 -5.34 -6.86
C HIS A 49 -6.97 -5.05 -7.71
N GLY A 50 -7.14 -5.84 -8.77
CA GLY A 50 -8.24 -5.72 -9.72
C GLY A 50 -9.64 -5.98 -9.13
N GLU A 51 -9.74 -6.69 -8.00
CA GLU A 51 -11.04 -7.01 -7.37
C GLU A 51 -11.55 -5.89 -6.45
N HIS A 52 -10.71 -4.94 -6.06
CA HIS A 52 -11.14 -3.87 -5.17
C HIS A 52 -11.98 -2.82 -5.92
N GLY A 53 -13.21 -2.59 -5.46
CA GLY A 53 -14.15 -1.67 -6.11
C GLY A 53 -13.86 -0.18 -5.88
N ASP A 54 -13.17 0.15 -4.80
CA ASP A 54 -12.89 1.56 -4.44
C ASP A 54 -11.64 2.08 -5.16
N VAL A 55 -11.82 3.12 -5.99
CA VAL A 55 -10.75 3.72 -6.81
C VAL A 55 -9.69 4.41 -5.96
N PHE A 56 -10.04 4.99 -4.81
CA PHE A 56 -9.07 5.67 -3.93
C PHE A 56 -8.28 4.68 -3.09
N CYS A 57 -8.86 3.54 -2.73
CA CYS A 57 -8.09 2.45 -2.12
C CYS A 57 -7.07 1.86 -3.11
N LYS A 58 -7.48 1.67 -4.38
CA LYS A 58 -6.58 1.22 -5.44
C LYS A 58 -5.47 2.22 -5.77
N LEU A 59 -5.67 3.51 -5.49
CA LEU A 59 -4.70 4.58 -5.71
C LEU A 59 -3.54 4.54 -4.71
N VAL A 60 -3.75 3.99 -3.52
CA VAL A 60 -2.75 3.95 -2.43
C VAL A 60 -1.37 3.43 -2.88
N PRO A 61 -1.22 2.24 -3.49
CA PRO A 61 0.10 1.74 -3.90
C PRO A 61 0.81 2.67 -4.87
N PHE A 62 0.08 3.31 -5.79
CA PHE A 62 0.68 4.27 -6.71
C PHE A 62 1.22 5.48 -5.97
N TRP A 63 0.44 6.02 -5.04
CA TRP A 63 0.87 7.17 -4.27
C TRP A 63 2.02 6.83 -3.31
N GLN A 64 2.04 5.62 -2.75
CA GLN A 64 3.16 5.14 -1.93
C GLN A 64 4.49 5.10 -2.71
N LEU A 65 4.48 4.71 -3.99
CA LEU A 65 5.68 4.79 -4.83
C LEU A 65 6.17 6.25 -4.97
N GLN A 66 5.26 7.22 -5.12
CA GLN A 66 5.61 8.65 -5.14
C GLN A 66 6.22 9.09 -3.81
N LEU A 67 5.53 8.78 -2.70
CA LEU A 67 6.00 9.13 -1.36
C LEU A 67 7.38 8.50 -1.08
N TYR A 68 7.59 7.25 -1.48
CA TYR A 68 8.83 6.54 -1.22
C TYR A 68 9.98 7.08 -2.07
N PHE A 69 9.87 7.01 -3.40
CA PHE A 69 10.99 7.36 -4.27
C PHE A 69 11.26 8.86 -4.28
N SER A 70 10.23 9.69 -4.42
CA SER A 70 10.42 11.14 -4.46
C SER A 70 10.58 11.72 -3.06
N ASN A 71 9.60 11.51 -2.16
CA ASN A 71 9.63 12.24 -0.90
C ASN A 71 10.62 11.66 0.11
N VAL A 72 10.81 10.34 0.19
CA VAL A 72 11.75 9.72 1.15
C VAL A 72 13.16 9.61 0.57
N LEU A 73 13.32 9.11 -0.66
CA LEU A 73 14.64 8.87 -1.27
C LEU A 73 15.19 10.05 -2.10
N GLY A 74 14.36 11.06 -2.42
CA GLY A 74 14.78 12.22 -3.19
C GLY A 74 14.87 12.00 -4.71
N ASN A 75 14.40 10.86 -5.23
CA ASN A 75 14.27 10.61 -6.66
C ASN A 75 12.97 11.25 -7.20
N GLU A 76 13.04 12.55 -7.49
CA GLU A 76 11.91 13.32 -8.04
C GLU A 76 11.53 12.96 -9.48
N ASP A 77 12.37 12.19 -10.18
CA ASP A 77 12.15 11.79 -11.58
C ASP A 77 11.50 10.42 -11.71
N PHE A 78 11.36 9.64 -10.63
CA PHE A 78 10.81 8.27 -10.66
C PHE A 78 9.55 8.12 -11.52
N TYR A 79 8.50 8.90 -11.24
CA TYR A 79 7.29 8.80 -12.05
C TYR A 79 7.47 9.35 -13.46
N LYS A 80 8.34 10.34 -13.69
CA LYS A 80 8.62 10.85 -15.04
C LYS A 80 9.23 9.74 -15.91
N ASP A 81 10.17 8.99 -15.34
CA ASP A 81 10.84 7.86 -16.01
C ASP A 81 9.91 6.66 -16.21
N VAL A 82 9.03 6.37 -15.25
CA VAL A 82 7.97 5.36 -15.41
C VAL A 82 7.05 5.73 -16.58
N HIS A 83 6.58 6.99 -16.65
CA HIS A 83 5.71 7.45 -17.74
C HIS A 83 6.44 7.44 -19.09
N GLU A 84 7.71 7.84 -19.12
CA GLU A 84 8.55 7.75 -20.31
C GLU A 84 8.64 6.30 -20.81
N ARG A 85 8.96 5.36 -19.91
CA ARG A 85 9.07 3.94 -20.24
C ARG A 85 7.76 3.40 -20.80
N ILE A 86 6.63 3.73 -20.18
CA ILE A 86 5.30 3.33 -20.67
C ILE A 86 5.04 3.92 -22.07
N ARG A 87 5.37 5.20 -22.30
CA ARG A 87 5.12 5.88 -23.58
C ARG A 87 5.85 5.26 -24.76
N VAL A 88 7.09 4.79 -24.54
CA VAL A 88 7.93 4.22 -25.60
C VAL A 88 7.82 2.70 -25.72
N SER A 89 7.06 2.05 -24.83
CA SER A 89 6.79 0.61 -24.88
C SER A 89 5.57 0.32 -25.74
N ASP A 90 5.50 -0.90 -26.28
CA ASP A 90 4.29 -1.36 -26.95
C ASP A 90 3.11 -1.41 -25.98
N ASN A 91 1.92 -1.08 -26.48
CA ASN A 91 0.71 -1.19 -25.68
C ASN A 91 0.48 -2.64 -25.25
N PRO A 92 0.29 -2.92 -23.96
CA PRO A 92 -0.02 -4.26 -23.47
C PRO A 92 -1.25 -4.85 -24.14
N SER A 93 -1.22 -6.16 -24.41
CA SER A 93 -2.31 -6.87 -25.10
C SER A 93 -3.58 -7.04 -24.26
N SER A 94 -3.50 -6.86 -22.94
CA SER A 94 -4.64 -6.94 -22.02
C SER A 94 -4.41 -6.12 -20.75
N HIS A 95 -5.47 -5.89 -19.97
CA HIS A 95 -5.38 -5.23 -18.66
C HIS A 95 -4.51 -6.00 -17.65
N GLY A 96 -4.57 -7.34 -17.67
CA GLY A 96 -3.74 -8.17 -16.81
C GLY A 96 -2.25 -8.07 -17.17
N VAL A 97 -1.93 -8.03 -18.48
CA VAL A 97 -0.55 -7.82 -18.95
C VAL A 97 -0.06 -6.43 -18.53
N ALA A 98 -0.88 -5.40 -18.69
CA ALA A 98 -0.54 -4.05 -18.25
C ALA A 98 -0.24 -3.99 -16.73
N GLN A 99 -0.99 -4.72 -15.91
CA GLN A 99 -0.81 -4.75 -14.46
C GLN A 99 0.55 -5.36 -14.06
N VAL A 100 0.92 -6.51 -14.64
CA VAL A 100 2.21 -7.15 -14.31
C VAL A 100 3.40 -6.41 -14.93
N GLU A 101 3.25 -5.83 -16.12
CA GLU A 101 4.29 -4.99 -16.73
C GLU A 101 4.55 -3.72 -15.92
N PHE A 102 3.52 -3.13 -15.30
CA PHE A 102 3.72 -1.98 -14.42
C PHE A 102 4.66 -2.32 -13.25
N ALA A 103 4.50 -3.50 -12.63
CA ALA A 103 5.37 -3.95 -11.54
C ALA A 103 6.84 -4.09 -11.99
N LYS A 104 7.05 -4.67 -13.18
CA LYS A 104 8.37 -4.82 -13.81
C LYS A 104 8.99 -3.45 -14.12
N ILE A 105 8.23 -2.56 -14.76
CA ILE A 105 8.68 -1.21 -15.13
C ILE A 105 9.09 -0.41 -13.88
N CYS A 106 8.27 -0.41 -12.83
CA CYS A 106 8.63 0.27 -11.59
C CYS A 106 9.90 -0.30 -10.96
N SER A 107 10.07 -1.63 -10.98
CA SER A 107 11.27 -2.28 -10.44
C SER A 107 12.52 -1.92 -11.24
N ASP A 108 12.43 -1.92 -12.57
CA ASP A 108 13.53 -1.56 -13.46
C ASP A 108 13.91 -0.08 -13.33
N ILE A 109 12.94 0.84 -13.28
CA ILE A 109 13.21 2.28 -13.16
C ILE A 109 13.80 2.61 -11.80
N ALA A 110 13.35 1.94 -10.74
CA ALA A 110 13.89 2.12 -9.40
C ALA A 110 15.22 1.39 -9.16
N GLU A 111 15.63 0.51 -10.08
CA GLU A 111 16.69 -0.50 -9.86
C GLU A 111 16.52 -1.19 -8.48
N THR A 112 15.27 -1.50 -8.13
CA THR A 112 14.85 -2.00 -6.82
C THR A 112 13.87 -3.15 -7.01
N ASP A 113 14.05 -4.22 -6.25
CA ASP A 113 13.16 -5.38 -6.27
C ASP A 113 11.85 -5.08 -5.52
N LEU A 114 10.85 -4.57 -6.24
CA LEU A 114 9.52 -4.25 -5.69
C LEU A 114 8.57 -5.45 -5.66
N THR A 115 9.08 -6.68 -5.80
CA THR A 115 8.25 -7.90 -5.86
C THR A 115 7.31 -8.01 -4.67
N GLU A 116 7.83 -7.90 -3.45
CA GLU A 116 7.02 -8.05 -2.23
C GLU A 116 5.96 -6.95 -2.14
N PHE A 117 6.32 -5.70 -2.46
CA PHE A 117 5.37 -4.59 -2.49
C PHE A 117 4.20 -4.83 -3.46
N PHE A 118 4.48 -5.35 -4.65
CA PHE A 118 3.44 -5.63 -5.65
C PHE A 118 2.66 -6.92 -5.37
N ILE A 119 3.21 -7.86 -4.60
CA ILE A 119 2.45 -9.01 -4.05
C ILE A 119 1.48 -8.51 -2.98
N ASP A 120 1.97 -7.72 -2.03
CA ASP A 120 1.23 -7.13 -0.91
C ASP A 120 0.02 -6.32 -1.40
N TRP A 121 0.19 -5.56 -2.48
CA TRP A 121 -0.89 -4.78 -3.09
C TRP A 121 -1.71 -5.54 -4.14
N GLY A 122 -1.46 -6.84 -4.34
CA GLY A 122 -2.27 -7.71 -5.19
C GLY A 122 -2.08 -7.50 -6.69
N PHE A 123 -1.00 -6.84 -7.13
CA PHE A 123 -0.66 -6.70 -8.55
C PHE A 123 -0.10 -8.01 -9.11
N LEU A 124 0.74 -8.67 -8.32
CA LEU A 124 1.36 -9.96 -8.63
C LEU A 124 0.57 -11.10 -7.98
N LYS A 125 -0.73 -11.12 -8.21
CA LYS A 125 -1.64 -12.15 -7.75
C LYS A 125 -2.56 -12.60 -8.88
N ALA A 126 -2.75 -13.91 -9.00
CA ALA A 126 -3.65 -14.46 -10.00
C ALA A 126 -5.09 -14.02 -9.71
N VAL A 127 -5.79 -13.55 -10.75
CA VAL A 127 -7.17 -13.07 -10.67
C VAL A 127 -7.86 -13.29 -12.01
N ASN A 128 -9.14 -13.63 -11.94
CA ASN A 128 -10.05 -13.58 -13.08
C ASN A 128 -11.34 -12.93 -12.60
N ALA A 129 -11.47 -11.63 -12.83
CA ALA A 129 -12.56 -10.83 -12.31
C ALA A 129 -13.15 -9.92 -13.39
N ASP A 130 -14.43 -9.59 -13.25
CA ASP A 130 -15.09 -8.62 -14.11
C ASP A 130 -14.55 -7.20 -13.84
N LEU A 131 -14.28 -6.45 -14.89
CA LEU A 131 -13.98 -5.02 -14.86
C LEU A 131 -15.19 -4.29 -15.45
N ASP A 132 -15.89 -3.51 -14.64
CA ASP A 132 -16.90 -2.56 -15.13
C ASP A 132 -16.29 -1.15 -15.14
N ASP A 133 -15.48 -0.87 -16.18
CA ASP A 133 -14.70 0.37 -16.34
C ASP A 133 -14.97 0.96 -17.73
N TYR A 134 -16.12 1.63 -17.88
CA TYR A 134 -16.69 2.14 -19.15
C TYR A 134 -17.13 1.07 -20.16
N GLY A 135 -17.40 -0.14 -19.69
CA GLY A 135 -17.91 -1.28 -20.46
C GLY A 135 -17.59 -2.61 -19.76
N GLN A 136 -18.27 -3.69 -20.15
CA GLN A 136 -17.95 -5.03 -19.62
C GLN A 136 -16.60 -5.49 -20.16
N GLY A 137 -15.59 -5.49 -19.28
CA GLY A 137 -14.29 -6.08 -19.51
C GLY A 137 -13.97 -7.15 -18.46
N THR A 138 -12.81 -7.78 -18.58
CA THR A 138 -12.28 -8.69 -17.55
C THR A 138 -10.83 -8.34 -17.27
N ILE A 139 -10.43 -8.43 -16.01
CA ILE A 139 -9.01 -8.50 -15.63
C ILE A 139 -8.66 -9.96 -15.38
N ASN A 140 -7.80 -10.48 -16.25
CA ASN A 140 -7.26 -11.82 -16.12
C ASN A 140 -5.74 -11.74 -15.96
N VAL A 141 -5.26 -12.00 -14.74
CA VAL A 141 -3.85 -12.21 -14.43
C VAL A 141 -3.70 -13.69 -14.10
N THR A 142 -2.98 -14.42 -14.95
CA THR A 142 -2.75 -15.85 -14.73
C THR A 142 -1.56 -16.07 -13.79
N GLN A 143 -1.49 -17.25 -13.17
CA GLN A 143 -0.32 -17.61 -12.35
C GLN A 143 0.99 -17.57 -13.14
N SER A 144 0.97 -17.99 -14.43
CA SER A 144 2.16 -17.89 -15.30
C SER A 144 2.63 -16.45 -15.44
N MET A 145 1.72 -15.49 -15.63
CA MET A 145 2.09 -14.07 -15.74
C MET A 145 2.73 -13.54 -14.45
N VAL A 146 2.22 -13.99 -13.29
CA VAL A 146 2.80 -13.65 -11.98
C VAL A 146 4.20 -14.24 -11.86
N ASP A 147 4.35 -15.55 -12.10
CA ASP A 147 5.61 -16.26 -11.97
C ASP A 147 6.68 -15.70 -12.91
N ASP A 148 6.30 -15.39 -14.16
CA ASP A 148 7.16 -14.79 -15.17
C ASP A 148 7.63 -13.39 -14.77
N ALA A 149 6.72 -12.55 -14.24
CA ALA A 149 7.06 -11.21 -13.78
C ALA A 149 7.99 -11.24 -12.56
N ILE A 150 7.71 -12.11 -11.59
CA ILE A 150 8.58 -12.31 -10.42
C ILE A 150 9.95 -12.80 -10.87
N SER A 151 10.00 -13.80 -11.74
CA SER A 151 11.26 -14.35 -12.27
C SER A 151 12.08 -13.28 -13.00
N ASP A 152 11.45 -12.45 -13.84
CA ASP A 152 12.11 -11.35 -14.54
C ASP A 152 12.71 -10.34 -13.56
N ILE A 153 11.93 -9.84 -12.59
CA ILE A 153 12.42 -8.89 -11.57
C ILE A 153 13.58 -9.49 -10.78
N LYS A 154 13.43 -10.73 -10.27
CA LYS A 154 14.48 -11.40 -9.50
C LYS A 154 15.74 -11.64 -10.32
N SER A 155 15.62 -11.90 -11.63
CA SER A 155 16.77 -12.12 -12.50
C SER A 155 17.68 -10.90 -12.66
N LYS A 156 17.17 -9.69 -12.39
CA LYS A 156 17.97 -8.45 -12.44
C LYS A 156 18.96 -8.33 -11.29
N GLY A 157 18.70 -9.00 -10.16
CA GLY A 157 19.55 -8.92 -8.97
C GLY A 157 19.48 -7.56 -8.25
N TYR A 158 18.40 -6.81 -8.42
CA TYR A 158 18.19 -5.55 -7.68
C TYR A 158 18.06 -5.79 -6.18
N PRO A 159 18.50 -4.85 -5.33
CA PRO A 159 18.26 -4.92 -3.90
C PRO A 159 16.76 -4.77 -3.58
N ALA A 160 16.30 -5.42 -2.51
CA ALA A 160 15.00 -5.15 -1.93
C ALA A 160 14.98 -3.76 -1.26
N PRO A 161 13.80 -3.11 -1.12
CA PRO A 161 13.67 -1.87 -0.37
C PRO A 161 14.17 -2.03 1.08
N GLU A 162 14.91 -1.04 1.59
CA GLU A 162 15.34 -1.02 2.99
C GLU A 162 14.20 -0.79 3.99
N MET A 163 13.01 -0.41 3.50
CA MET A 163 11.87 -0.01 4.31
C MET A 163 10.59 -0.65 3.76
N GLN A 164 9.65 -0.92 4.64
CA GLN A 164 8.33 -1.47 4.33
C GLN A 164 7.40 -0.38 3.78
N LEU A 165 7.64 0.03 2.53
CA LEU A 165 6.91 1.12 1.88
C LEU A 165 5.40 0.88 1.73
N GLN A 166 4.91 -0.36 1.86
CA GLN A 166 3.47 -0.65 1.93
C GLN A 166 2.78 -0.05 3.17
N PHE A 167 3.54 0.35 4.19
CA PHE A 167 3.04 1.09 5.37
C PHE A 167 3.27 2.60 5.29
N LEU A 168 3.79 3.12 4.17
CA LEU A 168 4.04 4.54 4.00
C LEU A 168 2.73 5.31 3.75
N HIS A 169 2.58 6.44 4.42
CA HIS A 169 1.52 7.43 4.23
C HIS A 169 2.01 8.79 4.74
N GLU A 170 1.24 9.85 4.55
CA GLU A 170 1.65 11.23 4.83
C GLU A 170 2.15 11.40 6.28
N GLN A 171 1.38 10.87 7.25
CA GLN A 171 1.75 10.97 8.68
C GLN A 171 2.98 10.13 9.07
N SER A 172 3.37 9.12 8.28
CA SER A 172 4.57 8.30 8.55
C SER A 172 5.82 8.80 7.82
N LEU A 173 5.72 9.79 6.92
CA LEU A 173 6.85 10.32 6.14
C LEU A 173 8.07 10.68 6.99
N ASN A 174 7.87 11.34 8.13
CA ASN A 174 8.98 11.74 8.99
C ASN A 174 9.68 10.51 9.62
N THR A 175 8.93 9.47 9.95
CA THR A 175 9.46 8.20 10.46
C THR A 175 10.35 7.54 9.41
N PHE A 176 9.87 7.44 8.16
CA PHE A 176 10.62 6.83 7.06
C PHE A 176 11.87 7.63 6.68
N LYS A 177 11.76 8.97 6.55
CA LYS A 177 12.89 9.86 6.23
C LYS A 177 14.02 9.77 7.24
N ASN A 178 13.67 9.75 8.53
CA ASN A 178 14.65 9.77 9.61
C ASN A 178 15.04 8.38 10.08
N LYS A 179 14.45 7.32 9.51
CA LYS A 179 14.65 5.93 9.97
C LYS A 179 14.46 5.82 11.49
N ALA A 180 13.39 6.45 11.99
CA ALA A 180 13.19 6.65 13.42
C ALA A 180 12.78 5.33 14.09
N ALA A 181 13.52 4.93 15.14
CA ALA A 181 13.29 3.67 15.86
C ALA A 181 11.92 3.64 16.53
N LEU A 182 11.24 2.48 16.46
CA LEU A 182 9.94 2.25 17.05
C LEU A 182 10.06 2.19 18.58
N SER A 183 9.13 2.85 19.28
CA SER A 183 8.95 2.67 20.73
C SER A 183 7.46 2.51 21.04
N VAL A 184 7.07 1.45 21.73
CA VAL A 184 5.65 1.16 22.00
C VAL A 184 5.19 1.63 23.38
N GLY A 185 3.96 2.15 23.41
CA GLY A 185 3.20 2.38 24.62
C GLY A 185 2.16 1.29 24.86
N LYS A 186 0.91 1.68 25.14
CA LYS A 186 -0.20 0.77 25.45
C LYS A 186 -1.38 0.95 24.51
N ALA A 187 -2.09 -0.14 24.27
CA ALA A 187 -3.38 -0.15 23.60
C ALA A 187 -4.50 -0.21 24.64
N TYR A 188 -5.57 0.55 24.42
CA TYR A 188 -6.77 0.57 25.24
C TYR A 188 -7.97 0.22 24.38
N VAL A 189 -8.77 -0.75 24.81
CA VAL A 189 -9.92 -1.24 24.04
C VAL A 189 -11.21 -0.88 24.76
N SER A 190 -12.13 -0.24 24.04
CA SER A 190 -13.49 0.04 24.51
C SER A 190 -14.49 -0.40 23.44
N ASN A 191 -15.10 -1.57 23.66
CA ASN A 191 -15.89 -2.28 22.64
C ASN A 191 -15.06 -2.50 21.37
N THR A 192 -15.42 -1.82 20.28
CA THR A 192 -14.75 -1.87 18.98
C THR A 192 -13.73 -0.75 18.76
N LYS A 193 -13.63 0.21 19.69
CA LYS A 193 -12.71 1.33 19.57
C LYS A 193 -11.39 1.01 20.23
N ILE A 194 -10.30 1.16 19.49
CA ILE A 194 -8.93 1.05 19.99
C ILE A 194 -8.32 2.44 20.09
N THR A 195 -7.60 2.69 21.18
CA THR A 195 -6.81 3.91 21.38
C THR A 195 -5.41 3.54 21.81
N ILE A 196 -4.42 4.05 21.09
CA ILE A 196 -2.99 3.85 21.35
C ILE A 196 -2.43 5.10 22.03
N SER A 197 -1.66 4.92 23.10
CA SER A 197 -1.00 6.03 23.81
C SER A 197 0.43 5.66 24.20
N GLY A 198 1.34 6.63 24.07
CA GLY A 198 2.76 6.46 24.41
C GLY A 198 3.59 5.73 23.36
N THR A 199 3.04 5.48 22.17
CA THR A 199 3.81 4.94 21.04
C THR A 199 4.39 6.08 20.21
N ASN A 200 5.65 5.96 19.80
CA ASN A 200 6.32 6.88 18.88
C ASN A 200 6.84 6.10 17.67
N ASN A 201 6.87 6.76 16.51
CA ASN A 201 7.50 6.26 15.29
C ASN A 201 6.88 4.95 14.74
N ALA A 202 5.65 4.61 15.11
CA ALA A 202 4.89 3.58 14.41
C ALA A 202 4.46 4.12 13.03
N ALA A 203 4.70 3.32 11.99
CA ALA A 203 4.10 3.52 10.67
C ALA A 203 2.62 3.14 10.73
N VAL A 204 2.29 1.95 11.25
CA VAL A 204 0.90 1.48 11.38
C VAL A 204 0.69 0.69 12.67
N TYR A 205 -0.58 0.46 13.00
CA TYR A 205 -1.05 -0.43 14.05
C TYR A 205 -1.81 -1.60 13.43
N GLN A 206 -1.61 -2.81 13.92
CA GLN A 206 -2.25 -4.02 13.40
C GLN A 206 -3.04 -4.72 14.51
N GLN A 207 -4.28 -5.10 14.20
CA GLN A 207 -5.01 -6.10 14.97
C GLN A 207 -4.76 -7.47 14.35
N GLU A 208 -4.36 -8.43 15.17
CA GLU A 208 -4.13 -9.81 14.77
C GLU A 208 -5.02 -10.75 15.60
N ARG A 209 -5.63 -11.72 14.92
CA ARG A 209 -6.38 -12.83 15.53
C ARG A 209 -5.84 -14.14 14.97
N ASP A 210 -5.50 -15.07 15.86
CA ASP A 210 -5.02 -16.42 15.51
C ASP A 210 -3.88 -16.44 14.48
N GLY A 211 -2.93 -15.50 14.61
CA GLY A 211 -1.78 -15.38 13.71
C GLY A 211 -2.06 -14.68 12.38
N LYS A 212 -3.29 -14.19 12.16
CA LYS A 212 -3.67 -13.44 10.95
C LYS A 212 -3.95 -11.97 11.28
N VAL A 213 -3.33 -11.05 10.54
CA VAL A 213 -3.69 -9.64 10.60
C VAL A 213 -5.08 -9.44 9.99
N ILE A 214 -5.98 -8.82 10.74
CA ILE A 214 -7.39 -8.62 10.36
C ILE A 214 -7.79 -7.15 10.23
N HIS A 215 -7.00 -6.22 10.77
CA HIS A 215 -7.19 -4.78 10.61
C HIS A 215 -5.83 -4.08 10.66
N ILE A 216 -5.65 -3.05 9.84
CA ILE A 216 -4.43 -2.23 9.86
C ILE A 216 -4.84 -0.76 9.86
N SER A 217 -4.42 0.00 10.87
CA SER A 217 -4.70 1.43 10.98
C SER A 217 -3.43 2.28 10.91
N PRO A 218 -3.41 3.35 10.09
CA PRO A 218 -2.39 4.39 10.10
C PRO A 218 -2.62 5.44 11.20
N ARG A 219 -3.59 5.22 12.10
CA ARG A 219 -3.99 6.15 13.16
C ARG A 219 -3.95 5.48 14.52
N ALA A 220 -3.60 6.25 15.56
CA ALA A 220 -3.58 5.77 16.93
C ALA A 220 -4.99 5.55 17.52
N ILE A 221 -6.04 6.08 16.88
CA ILE A 221 -7.43 5.88 17.29
C ILE A 221 -8.18 5.32 16.09
N PHE A 222 -8.75 4.13 16.22
CA PHE A 222 -9.44 3.46 15.13
C PHE A 222 -10.55 2.54 15.65
N THR A 223 -11.43 2.12 14.75
CA THR A 223 -12.55 1.23 15.06
C THR A 223 -12.38 -0.06 14.27
N VAL A 224 -12.48 -1.19 14.96
CA VAL A 224 -12.40 -2.52 14.36
C VAL A 224 -13.79 -3.15 14.28
N ALA A 225 -13.96 -4.16 13.43
CA ALA A 225 -15.25 -4.86 13.29
C ALA A 225 -15.69 -5.52 14.61
N ASN A 226 -14.76 -6.19 15.29
CA ASN A 226 -14.93 -6.74 16.62
C ASN A 226 -13.56 -6.84 17.33
N PHE A 227 -13.57 -6.94 18.66
CA PHE A 227 -12.38 -7.23 19.45
C PHE A 227 -12.64 -8.43 20.36
N GLU A 228 -11.79 -9.45 20.27
CA GLU A 228 -11.88 -10.72 20.99
C GLU A 228 -10.70 -10.89 21.96
N SER A 229 -10.84 -11.79 22.95
CA SER A 229 -9.83 -11.94 24.01
C SER A 229 -8.49 -12.52 23.54
N ASN A 230 -8.48 -13.19 22.39
CA ASN A 230 -7.27 -13.68 21.72
C ASN A 230 -6.68 -12.67 20.74
N ASP A 231 -7.29 -11.48 20.58
CA ASP A 231 -6.75 -10.45 19.72
C ASP A 231 -5.50 -9.82 20.32
N LYS A 232 -4.54 -9.57 19.43
CA LYS A 232 -3.31 -8.88 19.74
C LYS A 232 -3.23 -7.59 18.95
N ILE A 233 -2.64 -6.57 19.58
CA ILE A 233 -2.34 -5.30 18.92
C ILE A 233 -0.83 -5.18 18.75
N PHE A 234 -0.40 -4.80 17.55
CA PHE A 234 1.00 -4.56 17.23
C PHE A 234 1.19 -3.13 16.73
N ALA A 235 2.32 -2.53 17.05
CA ALA A 235 2.84 -1.38 16.34
C ALA A 235 3.93 -1.85 15.37
N VAL A 236 3.98 -1.25 14.18
CA VAL A 236 4.93 -1.60 13.12
C VAL A 236 5.75 -0.38 12.74
N GLY A 237 7.07 -0.50 12.70
CA GLY A 237 8.03 0.53 12.31
C GLY A 237 8.21 0.65 10.80
N TYR A 238 9.05 1.60 10.37
CA TYR A 238 9.32 1.85 8.94
C TYR A 238 10.05 0.69 8.25
N ASP A 239 10.83 -0.08 9.00
CA ASP A 239 11.64 -1.23 8.55
C ASP A 239 10.90 -2.56 8.67
N GLY A 240 9.68 -2.55 9.19
CA GLY A 240 8.92 -3.75 9.49
C GLY A 240 9.16 -4.31 10.90
N GLU A 241 9.96 -3.65 11.75
CA GLU A 241 10.02 -3.99 13.17
C GLU A 241 8.61 -4.00 13.74
N ARG A 242 8.23 -5.13 14.34
CA ARG A 242 6.88 -5.38 14.79
C ARG A 242 6.88 -5.76 16.26
N ILE A 243 6.24 -4.94 17.09
CA ILE A 243 6.26 -5.09 18.55
C ILE A 243 4.82 -5.27 19.06
N GLU A 244 4.58 -6.38 19.77
CA GLU A 244 3.30 -6.64 20.44
C GLU A 244 3.09 -5.63 21.57
N MET A 245 1.92 -5.01 21.60
CA MET A 245 1.54 -4.02 22.59
C MET A 245 0.73 -4.66 23.71
N SER A 246 0.93 -4.21 24.94
CA SER A 246 0.03 -4.57 26.05
C SER A 246 -1.34 -3.94 25.82
N VAL A 247 -2.39 -4.75 25.89
CA VAL A 247 -3.80 -4.35 25.77
C VAL A 247 -4.41 -4.22 27.17
N ASN A 248 -5.06 -3.09 27.42
CA ASN A 248 -5.79 -2.78 28.66
C ASN A 248 -7.28 -2.53 28.39
#